data_AF-A0AAV4IFE1-F1
#
_entry.id   AF-A0AAV4IFE1-F1
#
_cell.length_a   1.000
_cell.length_b   1.000
_cell.length_c   1.000
_cell.angle_alpha   90.00
_cell.angle_beta   90.00
_cell.angle_gamma   90.00
#
_symmetry.space_group_name_H-M   'P 1'
#
loop_
_entity.id
_entity.type
_entity.pdbx_description
1 polymer ?
#
loop_
_entity_poly.entity_id
_entity_poly.type
_entity_poly.pdbx_seq_one_letter_code
_entity_poly.pdbx_strand_id
1 'polypeptide(L)'
;MLYFFSFLESAHYNGRAYVKNYDYSLTLLYDVNGFIAGIQAGVPLPPTNCRPGAITYPGASVQPPFNLDGITNTRYVITAYFTDPSNICTVGRNQTEFDEQGTGDALWLQTGAHPTDVTRIPMQQSQYFFNIIPDCLNQLPKISTMHIYLTANPFTNICAK
;
A
#
# COMPACT_ATOMS: atom_id res chain seq x y z
N MET A 1 -18.13 12.72 21.29
CA MET A 1 -16.74 13.21 21.26
C MET A 1 -16.15 12.82 19.91
N LEU A 2 -16.25 13.74 18.93
CA LEU A 2 -15.84 13.52 17.55
C LEU A 2 -14.32 13.59 17.49
N TYR A 3 -13.67 12.43 17.35
CA TYR A 3 -12.23 12.38 17.12
C TYR A 3 -11.91 13.01 15.77
N PHE A 4 -10.90 13.86 15.77
CA PHE A 4 -10.38 14.62 14.63
C PHE A 4 -10.32 13.75 13.35
N PHE A 5 -11.13 14.07 12.35
CA PHE A 5 -11.12 13.46 11.02
C PHE A 5 -10.28 14.37 10.10
N SER A 6 -9.10 13.93 9.68
CA SER A 6 -8.38 14.59 8.58
C SER A 6 -8.75 13.90 7.28
N PHE A 7 -9.76 14.40 6.57
CA PHE A 7 -10.01 14.04 5.17
C PHE A 7 -8.87 14.62 4.33
N LEU A 8 -8.06 13.74 3.73
CA LEU A 8 -6.92 14.14 2.92
C LEU A 8 -7.09 13.52 1.54
N GLU A 9 -7.49 14.36 0.59
CA GLU A 9 -7.45 14.08 -0.85
C GLU A 9 -6.16 14.73 -1.39
N SER A 10 -5.35 13.96 -2.12
CA SER A 10 -3.99 14.34 -2.48
C SER A 10 -3.72 14.02 -3.94
N ALA A 11 -2.94 14.86 -4.63
CA ALA A 11 -2.48 14.56 -5.99
C ALA A 11 -1.52 13.34 -6.06
N HIS A 12 -1.15 12.77 -4.90
CA HIS A 12 -0.16 11.71 -4.77
C HIS A 12 -0.76 10.30 -4.62
N TYR A 13 -2.05 10.17 -4.29
CA TYR A 13 -2.76 8.89 -4.21
C TYR A 13 -4.27 9.13 -4.37
N ASN A 14 -5.01 8.17 -4.92
CA ASN A 14 -6.47 8.27 -5.03
C ASN A 14 -7.19 7.77 -3.78
N GLY A 15 -8.26 8.46 -3.41
CA GLY A 15 -9.15 8.09 -2.30
C GLY A 15 -9.02 8.99 -1.09
N ARG A 16 -10.03 8.90 -0.23
CA ARG A 16 -10.11 9.65 1.02
C ARG A 16 -9.41 8.86 2.11
N ALA A 17 -8.28 9.38 2.60
CA ALA A 17 -7.50 8.71 3.63
C ALA A 17 -8.11 8.87 5.02
N TYR A 18 -8.14 7.76 5.77
CA TYR A 18 -8.53 7.70 7.17
C TYR A 18 -7.41 7.12 8.03
N VAL A 19 -6.93 7.94 8.96
CA VAL A 19 -5.84 7.61 9.88
C VAL A 19 -6.42 7.55 11.30
N LYS A 20 -6.24 6.41 11.98
CA LYS A 20 -6.73 6.23 13.35
C LYS A 20 -5.68 6.72 14.35
N ASN A 21 -6.04 7.66 15.22
CA ASN A 21 -5.17 8.14 16.32
C ASN A 21 -3.76 8.58 15.88
N TYR A 22 -3.63 9.16 14.67
CA TYR A 22 -2.32 9.51 14.09
C TYR A 22 -1.34 8.33 13.96
N ASP A 23 -1.86 7.09 13.95
CA ASP A 23 -1.10 5.89 13.64
C ASP A 23 -1.19 5.62 12.14
N TYR A 24 -0.08 5.83 11.45
CA TYR A 24 0.03 5.68 10.00
C TYR A 24 0.54 4.30 9.59
N SER A 25 0.68 3.36 10.54
CA SER A 25 1.03 1.97 10.23
C SER A 25 -0.01 1.32 9.31
N LEU A 26 -1.27 1.74 9.42
CA LEU A 26 -2.36 1.41 8.51
C LEU A 26 -3.26 2.63 8.32
N THR A 27 -3.34 3.09 7.07
CA THR A 27 -4.30 4.12 6.64
C THR A 27 -5.29 3.47 5.69
N LEU A 28 -6.59 3.63 5.95
CA LEU A 28 -7.63 3.14 5.03
C LEU A 28 -7.91 4.21 3.97
N LEU A 29 -8.06 3.81 2.71
CA LEU A 29 -8.50 4.68 1.63
C LEU A 29 -9.93 4.32 1.27
N TYR A 30 -10.79 5.33 1.13
CA TYR A 30 -12.18 5.19 0.73
C TYR A 30 -12.43 5.83 -0.64
N ASP A 31 -13.33 5.23 -1.42
CA ASP A 31 -13.84 5.88 -2.63
C ASP A 31 -14.81 7.02 -2.32
N VAL A 32 -15.26 7.72 -3.37
CA VAL A 32 -16.23 8.82 -3.27
C VAL A 32 -17.57 8.43 -2.63
N ASN A 33 -17.94 7.15 -2.67
CA ASN A 33 -19.20 6.64 -2.12
C ASN A 33 -19.05 6.08 -0.69
N GLY A 34 -17.83 6.07 -0.15
CA GLY A 34 -17.54 5.65 1.21
C GLY A 34 -17.23 4.17 1.38
N PHE A 35 -16.99 3.43 0.29
CA PHE A 35 -16.51 2.04 0.38
C PHE A 35 -14.98 2.01 0.45
N ILE A 36 -14.42 1.03 1.16
CA ILE A 36 -12.97 0.85 1.26
C ILE A 36 -12.42 0.58 -0.15
N ALA A 37 -11.49 1.39 -0.62
CA ALA A 37 -10.93 1.31 -1.97
C ALA A 37 -9.44 0.93 -1.96
N GLY A 38 -8.77 1.02 -0.81
CA GLY A 38 -7.36 0.69 -0.69
C GLY A 38 -6.82 0.90 0.72
N ILE A 39 -5.51 0.77 0.83
CA ILE A 39 -4.75 1.00 2.06
C ILE A 39 -3.43 1.70 1.76
N GLN A 40 -2.90 2.37 2.77
CA GLN A 40 -1.50 2.78 2.80
C GLN A 40 -0.83 2.29 4.07
N ALA A 41 0.45 1.98 3.94
CA ALA A 41 1.31 1.73 5.09
C ALA A 41 2.44 2.77 5.11
N GLY A 42 2.49 3.54 6.20
CA GLY A 42 3.46 4.59 6.42
C GLY A 42 4.78 4.05 6.96
N VAL A 43 5.88 4.60 6.44
CA VAL A 43 7.24 4.35 6.90
C VAL A 43 7.87 5.70 7.25
N PRO A 44 8.24 5.94 8.52
CA PRO A 44 8.89 7.16 8.94
C PRO A 44 10.17 7.42 8.12
N LEU A 45 10.46 8.69 7.83
CA LEU A 45 11.75 9.05 7.25
C LEU A 45 12.89 8.63 8.21
N PRO A 46 14.04 8.18 7.68
CA PRO A 46 15.18 7.87 8.51
C PRO A 46 15.58 9.12 9.33
N PRO A 47 15.92 8.95 10.61
CA PRO A 47 16.29 10.09 11.44
C PRO A 47 17.55 10.77 10.89
N THR A 48 17.63 12.09 11.03
CA THR A 48 18.69 12.93 10.45
C THR A 48 20.09 12.64 11.04
N ASN A 49 20.17 11.88 12.13
CA ASN A 49 21.40 11.45 12.77
C ASN A 49 21.93 10.09 12.28
N CYS A 50 21.30 9.49 11.25
CA CYS A 50 21.88 8.34 10.57
C CYS A 50 23.28 8.73 10.06
N ARG A 51 24.31 7.97 10.46
CA ARG A 51 25.71 8.24 10.10
C ARG A 51 25.85 8.36 8.57
N PRO A 52 26.74 9.24 8.07
CA PRO A 52 27.14 9.21 6.66
C PRO A 52 27.58 7.78 6.27
N GLY A 53 26.95 7.20 5.26
CA GLY A 53 27.18 5.81 4.84
C GLY A 53 26.27 4.75 5.50
N ALA A 54 25.36 5.13 6.41
CA ALA A 54 24.30 4.24 6.88
C ALA A 54 23.32 3.96 5.73
N ILE A 55 22.90 2.69 5.60
CA ILE A 55 21.83 2.30 4.68
C ILE A 55 20.56 3.02 5.13
N THR A 56 20.11 4.00 4.34
CA THR A 56 18.82 4.65 4.56
C THR A 56 17.72 3.74 4.01
N TYR A 57 16.70 3.49 4.82
CA TYR A 57 15.51 2.78 4.39
C TYR A 57 14.36 3.78 4.22
N PRO A 58 13.57 3.66 3.14
CA PRO A 58 13.83 2.85 1.95
C PRO A 58 15.01 3.40 1.13
N GLY A 59 15.87 2.52 0.61
CA GLY A 59 16.99 2.93 -0.24
C GLY A 59 16.48 3.42 -1.60
N ALA A 60 17.19 4.34 -2.26
CA ALA A 60 16.73 4.93 -3.53
C ALA A 60 16.46 3.88 -4.64
N SER A 61 17.15 2.74 -4.61
CA SER A 61 16.98 1.64 -5.59
C SER A 61 15.66 0.87 -5.44
N VAL A 62 14.97 0.98 -4.30
CA VAL A 62 13.68 0.32 -4.04
C VAL A 62 12.53 1.33 -4.01
N GLN A 63 12.78 2.56 -4.44
CA GLN A 63 11.76 3.58 -4.65
C GLN A 63 11.56 3.75 -6.15
N PRO A 64 10.33 3.59 -6.69
CA PRO A 64 9.07 3.15 -6.05
C PRO A 64 9.07 1.67 -5.63
N PRO A 65 8.17 1.20 -4.72
CA PRO A 65 6.83 1.73 -4.40
C PRO A 65 6.74 2.66 -3.17
N PHE A 66 7.85 3.03 -2.54
CA PHE A 66 7.84 4.00 -1.44
C PHE A 66 7.75 5.43 -1.99
N ASN A 67 6.57 6.02 -1.91
CA ASN A 67 6.34 7.42 -2.29
C ASN A 67 6.26 8.29 -1.04
N LEU A 68 6.60 9.58 -1.13
CA LEU A 68 6.29 10.50 -0.03
C LEU A 68 4.77 10.63 0.13
N ASP A 69 4.29 10.83 1.37
CA ASP A 69 2.84 10.92 1.66
C ASP A 69 2.12 12.06 0.94
N GLY A 70 2.86 13.03 0.37
CA GLY A 70 2.33 14.11 -0.45
C GLY A 70 1.52 15.16 0.31
N ILE A 71 1.38 15.01 1.62
CA ILE A 71 0.55 15.87 2.47
C ILE A 71 1.44 16.59 3.47
N THR A 72 2.24 15.83 4.21
CA THR A 72 3.19 16.38 5.17
C THR A 72 4.62 16.26 4.69
N ASN A 73 4.88 15.34 3.74
CA ASN A 73 6.18 14.88 3.28
C ASN A 73 7.12 14.47 4.42
N THR A 74 6.55 13.97 5.53
CA THR A 74 7.31 13.53 6.73
C THR A 74 7.50 12.02 6.81
N ARG A 75 6.96 11.27 5.85
CA ARG A 75 7.01 9.81 5.79
C ARG A 75 6.92 9.32 4.34
N TYR A 76 7.44 8.13 4.10
CA TYR A 76 7.08 7.35 2.93
C TYR A 76 5.77 6.60 3.15
N VAL A 77 5.06 6.29 2.09
CA VAL A 77 3.88 5.43 2.05
C VAL A 77 4.03 4.42 0.92
N ILE A 78 3.61 3.20 1.19
CA ILE A 78 3.30 2.22 0.15
C ILE A 78 1.79 2.22 0.00
N THR A 79 1.29 2.50 -1.20
CA THR A 79 -0.15 2.54 -1.48
C THR A 79 -0.57 1.31 -2.27
N ALA A 80 -1.61 0.64 -1.78
CA ALA A 80 -2.28 -0.44 -2.49
C ALA A 80 -3.77 -0.13 -2.65
N TYR A 81 -4.32 -0.44 -3.81
CA TYR A 81 -5.75 -0.29 -4.12
C TYR A 81 -6.40 -1.64 -4.34
N PHE A 82 -7.63 -1.76 -3.87
CA PHE A 82 -8.46 -2.95 -4.01
C PHE A 82 -9.44 -2.86 -5.19
N THR A 83 -9.56 -1.67 -5.77
CA THR A 83 -10.33 -1.41 -6.99
C THR A 83 -9.51 -0.53 -7.92
N ASP A 84 -9.95 -0.37 -9.17
CA ASP A 84 -9.26 0.44 -10.16
C ASP A 84 -9.08 1.89 -9.65
N PRO A 85 -7.83 2.38 -9.51
CA PRO A 85 -7.55 3.72 -9.02
C PRO A 85 -8.23 4.82 -9.81
N SER A 86 -8.48 4.66 -11.12
CA SER A 86 -9.13 5.69 -11.94
C SER A 86 -10.55 6.02 -11.49
N ASN A 87 -11.21 5.07 -10.82
CA ASN A 87 -12.62 5.17 -10.44
C ASN A 87 -12.80 5.65 -9.00
N ILE A 88 -11.78 5.54 -8.14
CA ILE A 88 -11.87 5.79 -6.69
C ILE A 88 -12.35 7.22 -6.38
N CYS A 89 -11.80 8.23 -7.04
CA CYS A 89 -12.12 9.65 -6.80
C CYS A 89 -13.22 10.21 -7.73
N THR A 90 -13.76 9.41 -8.65
CA THR A 90 -14.67 9.90 -9.70
C THR A 90 -16.04 9.26 -9.58
N VAL A 91 -16.14 7.97 -9.84
CA VAL A 91 -17.41 7.21 -9.86
C VAL A 91 -17.63 6.50 -8.52
N GLY A 92 -16.57 5.90 -7.98
CA GLY A 92 -16.63 5.00 -6.82
C GLY A 92 -17.41 3.72 -7.10
N ARG A 93 -17.50 2.84 -6.10
CA ARG A 93 -18.30 1.62 -6.18
C ARG A 93 -19.71 1.85 -5.68
N ASN A 94 -20.65 1.06 -6.17
CA ASN A 94 -22.01 1.00 -5.63
C ASN A 94 -22.20 -0.19 -4.66
N GLN A 95 -23.35 -0.24 -3.99
CA GLN A 95 -23.63 -1.29 -2.99
C GLN A 95 -23.63 -2.69 -3.59
N THR A 96 -24.16 -2.89 -4.80
CA THR A 96 -24.18 -4.20 -5.46
C THR A 96 -22.76 -4.68 -5.76
N GLU A 97 -21.90 -3.82 -6.30
CA GLU A 97 -20.48 -4.14 -6.53
C GLU A 97 -19.76 -4.49 -5.22
N PHE A 98 -20.03 -3.73 -4.15
CA PHE A 98 -19.47 -4.02 -2.84
C PHE A 98 -19.98 -5.36 -2.27
N ASP A 99 -21.27 -5.68 -2.43
CA ASP A 99 -21.85 -6.93 -1.95
C ASP A 99 -21.29 -8.16 -2.70
N GLU A 100 -21.02 -8.01 -4.00
CA GLU A 100 -20.46 -9.08 -4.84
C GLU A 100 -18.94 -9.25 -4.67
N GLN A 101 -18.20 -8.14 -4.60
CA GLN A 101 -16.73 -8.13 -4.63
C GLN A 101 -16.12 -7.98 -3.22
N GLY A 102 -16.92 -7.64 -2.21
CA GLY A 102 -16.45 -7.31 -0.88
C GLY A 102 -15.54 -6.08 -0.89
N THR A 103 -14.33 -6.21 -0.33
CA THR A 103 -13.38 -5.10 -0.22
C THR A 103 -12.84 -4.63 -1.57
N GLY A 104 -12.85 -5.47 -2.61
CA GLY A 104 -12.46 -5.09 -3.97
C GLY A 104 -12.26 -6.28 -4.91
N ASP A 105 -12.01 -6.00 -6.18
CA ASP A 105 -11.97 -6.97 -7.29
C ASP A 105 -10.55 -7.29 -7.79
N ALA A 106 -9.56 -6.49 -7.40
CA ALA A 106 -8.16 -6.64 -7.80
C ALA A 106 -7.22 -6.08 -6.73
N LEU A 107 -5.92 -6.31 -6.90
CA LEU A 107 -4.90 -5.61 -6.12
C LEU A 107 -4.05 -4.78 -7.08
N TRP A 108 -3.90 -3.51 -6.79
CA TRP A 108 -3.03 -2.59 -7.52
C TRP A 108 -2.00 -2.00 -6.57
N LEU A 109 -0.75 -1.96 -6.97
CA LEU A 109 0.31 -1.33 -6.20
C LEU A 109 0.73 -0.04 -6.90
N GLN A 110 0.79 1.07 -6.17
CA GLN A 110 1.35 2.31 -6.70
C GLN A 110 2.86 2.17 -6.87
N THR A 111 3.31 2.23 -8.12
CA THR A 111 4.69 2.01 -8.54
C THR A 111 5.28 3.26 -9.20
N GLY A 112 4.72 4.44 -8.96
CA GLY A 112 5.24 5.73 -9.40
C GLY A 112 4.70 6.89 -8.59
N ALA A 113 5.10 8.11 -8.98
CA ALA A 113 4.79 9.32 -8.23
C ALA A 113 3.32 9.75 -8.36
N HIS A 114 2.65 9.35 -9.46
CA HIS A 114 1.25 9.66 -9.68
C HIS A 114 0.33 8.51 -9.21
N PRO A 115 -0.91 8.81 -8.78
CA PRO A 115 -1.88 7.80 -8.35
C PRO A 115 -2.27 6.80 -9.44
N THR A 116 -2.07 7.15 -10.70
CA THR A 116 -2.32 6.30 -11.87
C THR A 116 -1.09 5.49 -12.29
N ASP A 117 0.09 5.75 -11.70
CA ASP A 117 1.30 4.97 -11.96
C ASP A 117 1.24 3.68 -11.14
N VAL A 118 0.36 2.75 -11.55
CA VAL A 118 0.05 1.54 -10.79
C VAL A 118 0.36 0.29 -11.58
N THR A 119 0.79 -0.72 -10.85
CA THR A 119 0.94 -2.08 -11.37
C THR A 119 -0.21 -2.93 -10.83
N ARG A 120 -1.04 -3.47 -11.71
CA ARG A 120 -2.01 -4.50 -11.33
C ARG A 120 -1.26 -5.75 -10.92
N ILE A 121 -1.55 -6.27 -9.74
CA ILE A 121 -1.01 -7.53 -9.24
C ILE A 121 -1.95 -8.67 -9.69
N PRO A 122 -1.51 -9.53 -10.62
CA PRO A 122 -2.09 -10.83 -10.88
C PRO A 122 -2.56 -11.58 -9.66
N MET A 123 -3.79 -12.06 -9.77
CA MET A 123 -4.45 -12.86 -8.75
C MET A 123 -4.03 -14.33 -8.81
N GLN A 124 -3.39 -14.75 -9.90
CA GLN A 124 -2.92 -16.13 -10.08
C GLN A 124 -1.40 -16.19 -10.02
N GLN A 125 -0.89 -17.10 -9.19
CA GLN A 125 0.54 -17.31 -8.95
C GLN A 125 1.31 -17.67 -10.23
N SER A 126 0.66 -18.38 -11.17
CA SER A 126 1.24 -18.76 -12.47
C SER A 126 1.65 -17.58 -13.33
N GLN A 127 1.13 -16.38 -13.05
CA GLN A 127 1.41 -15.17 -13.82
C GLN A 127 2.64 -14.40 -13.32
N TYR A 128 3.22 -14.74 -12.16
CA TYR A 128 4.34 -13.99 -11.59
C TYR A 128 5.56 -14.79 -11.15
N PHE A 129 5.39 -15.99 -10.60
CA PHE A 129 6.50 -16.59 -9.86
C PHE A 129 7.39 -17.48 -10.70
N PHE A 130 6.88 -18.07 -11.78
CA PHE A 130 7.63 -19.05 -12.54
C PHE A 130 7.21 -19.12 -14.01
N ASN A 131 8.16 -18.91 -14.92
CA ASN A 131 7.96 -19.31 -16.33
C ASN A 131 7.87 -20.85 -16.48
N ILE A 132 8.41 -21.59 -15.50
CA ILE A 132 8.31 -23.04 -15.33
C ILE A 132 8.07 -23.32 -13.85
N ILE A 133 6.86 -23.73 -13.49
CA ILE A 133 6.49 -24.04 -12.10
C ILE A 133 7.21 -25.32 -11.67
N PRO A 134 8.09 -25.29 -10.64
CA PRO A 134 8.70 -26.52 -10.12
C PRO A 134 7.63 -27.50 -9.62
N ASP A 135 7.74 -28.77 -10.01
CA ASP A 135 6.75 -29.81 -9.71
C ASP A 135 6.44 -29.96 -8.21
N CYS A 136 7.39 -29.62 -7.35
CA CYS A 136 7.24 -29.68 -5.90
C CYS A 136 6.18 -28.70 -5.36
N LEU A 137 5.91 -27.58 -6.03
CA LEU A 137 4.89 -26.61 -5.58
C LEU A 137 3.47 -27.14 -5.77
N ASN A 138 3.23 -27.98 -6.78
CA ASN A 138 1.94 -28.63 -7.02
C ASN A 138 1.59 -29.68 -5.95
N GLN A 139 2.58 -30.09 -5.15
CA GLN A 139 2.42 -31.11 -4.11
C GLN A 139 2.13 -30.50 -2.73
N LEU A 140 2.17 -29.16 -2.60
CA LEU A 140 1.90 -28.49 -1.33
C LEU A 140 0.38 -28.25 -1.16
N PRO A 141 -0.22 -28.69 -0.04
CA PRO A 141 -1.67 -28.60 0.16
C PRO A 141 -2.17 -27.17 0.36
N LYS A 142 -1.31 -26.24 0.81
CA LYS A 142 -1.56 -24.80 0.92
C LYS A 142 -0.25 -24.05 0.80
N ILE A 143 -0.27 -22.96 0.04
CA ILE A 143 0.82 -21.98 -0.04
C ILE A 143 0.24 -20.65 0.42
N SER A 144 0.87 -19.99 1.40
CA SER A 144 0.55 -18.61 1.75
C SER A 144 1.52 -17.69 1.02
N THR A 145 1.00 -16.70 0.30
CA THR A 145 1.80 -15.67 -0.35
C THR A 145 1.53 -14.31 0.28
N MET A 146 2.63 -13.67 0.67
CA MET A 146 2.78 -12.28 1.12
C MET A 146 2.24 -11.94 2.52
N HIS A 147 3.12 -12.02 3.50
CA HIS A 147 3.01 -11.26 4.76
C HIS A 147 3.89 -10.02 4.65
N ILE A 148 3.28 -8.83 4.52
CA ILE A 148 4.02 -7.57 4.65
C ILE A 148 4.07 -7.23 6.15
N TYR A 149 5.18 -7.58 6.82
CA TYR A 149 5.43 -7.12 8.18
C TYR A 149 6.00 -5.70 8.15
N LEU A 150 5.14 -4.69 8.24
CA LEU A 150 5.56 -3.32 8.54
C LEU A 150 5.37 -3.10 10.03
N THR A 151 6.47 -3.22 10.77
CA THR A 151 6.57 -2.74 12.15
C THR A 151 6.75 -1.22 12.13
N ALA A 152 6.33 -0.54 13.20
CA ALA A 152 6.53 0.91 13.37
C ALA A 152 8.01 1.33 13.33
N ASN A 153 8.95 0.37 13.44
CA ASN A 153 10.38 0.63 13.38
C ASN A 153 11.08 -0.38 12.44
N PRO A 154 10.94 -0.27 11.11
CA PRO A 154 11.47 -1.26 10.18
C PRO A 154 13.00 -1.39 10.28
N PHE A 155 13.69 -0.34 10.75
CA PHE A 155 15.14 -0.35 10.99
C PHE A 155 15.58 -1.42 12.00
N THR A 156 14.74 -1.81 12.96
CA THR A 156 15.09 -2.86 13.94
C THR A 156 15.13 -4.25 13.32
N ASN A 157 14.53 -4.45 12.14
CA ASN A 157 14.47 -5.75 11.48
C ASN A 157 15.66 -6.01 10.54
N ILE A 158 16.36 -4.96 10.10
CA ILE A 158 17.41 -5.03 9.08
C ILE A 158 18.81 -4.80 9.68
N CYS A 159 18.89 -4.18 10.86
CA CYS A 159 20.14 -3.96 11.58
C CYS A 159 20.26 -4.99 12.73
N ALA A 160 20.59 -6.23 12.41
CA ALA A 160 21.08 -7.19 13.40
C ALA A 160 22.61 -7.19 13.38
N LYS A 161 23.20 -6.58 14.43
CA LYS A 161 24.63 -6.55 14.82
C LYS A 161 25.68 -6.29 13.75
#